data_AF-A0A090V3P9-F1
#
_entry.id   AF-A0A090V3P9-F1
#
_cell.length_a   1.000
_cell.length_b   1.000
_cell.length_c   1.000
_cell.angle_alpha   90.00
_cell.angle_beta   90.00
_cell.angle_gamma   90.00
#
_symmetry.space_group_name_H-M   'P 1'
#
loop_
_entity.id
_entity.type
_entity.pdbx_description
1 polymer ?
#
loop_
_entity_poly.entity_id
_entity_poly.type
_entity_poly.pdbx_seq_one_letter_code
_entity_poly.pdbx_strand_id
1 'polypeptide(L)'
;MPRISGSYEFDFANITGPAKHVHAVKFYGASDVSKIDSYLESIGYKKQKACDIDASCWRGSDKQETVSVSMLNSEKMVLVQRVNNF
;
A
#
# COMPACT_ATOMS: atom_id res chain seq x y z
N MET A 1 -6.78 -1.99 -8.06
CA MET A 1 -5.92 -2.78 -7.14
C MET A 1 -6.25 -4.25 -7.35
N PRO A 2 -5.28 -5.12 -7.69
CA PRO A 2 -5.53 -6.54 -7.92
C PRO A 2 -5.79 -7.28 -6.60
N ARG A 3 -6.69 -8.26 -6.62
CA ARG A 3 -6.89 -9.18 -5.49
C ARG A 3 -5.82 -10.27 -5.54
N ILE A 4 -5.00 -10.37 -4.50
CA ILE A 4 -3.93 -11.38 -4.39
C ILE A 4 -4.23 -12.51 -3.40
N SER A 5 -5.30 -12.37 -2.59
CA SER A 5 -5.79 -13.42 -1.69
C SER A 5 -7.32 -13.53 -1.72
N GLY A 6 -7.80 -14.76 -1.46
CA GLY A 6 -9.21 -15.03 -1.19
C GLY A 6 -9.71 -14.39 0.11
N SER A 7 -8.84 -14.22 1.10
CA SER A 7 -9.15 -13.60 2.39
C SER A 7 -8.50 -12.23 2.49
N TYR A 8 -9.32 -11.18 2.59
CA TYR A 8 -8.85 -9.80 2.62
C TYR A 8 -9.84 -8.87 3.33
N GLU A 9 -9.32 -7.78 3.89
CA GLU A 9 -10.06 -6.75 4.63
C GLU A 9 -9.70 -5.36 4.11
N PHE A 10 -10.68 -4.45 4.13
CA PHE A 10 -10.48 -3.03 3.84
C PHE A 10 -10.60 -2.21 5.12
N ASP A 11 -9.67 -1.27 5.28
CA ASP A 11 -9.69 -0.31 6.37
C ASP A 11 -9.65 1.12 5.85
N PHE A 12 -10.24 2.03 6.61
CA PHE A 12 -10.14 3.46 6.40
C PHE A 12 -9.90 4.17 7.73
N ALA A 13 -9.00 5.15 7.71
CA ALA A 13 -8.79 6.06 8.83
C ALA A 13 -8.70 7.50 8.35
N ASN A 14 -9.42 8.39 9.04
CA ASN A 14 -9.23 9.84 8.95
C ASN A 14 -8.46 10.30 10.18
N ILE A 15 -7.27 10.84 9.97
CA ILE A 15 -6.37 11.30 11.04
C ILE A 15 -6.27 12.81 10.96
N THR A 16 -7.06 13.51 11.79
CA THR A 16 -7.18 14.98 11.77
C THR A 16 -5.87 15.68 12.13
N GLY A 17 -5.07 15.15 13.05
CA GLY A 17 -3.80 15.77 13.48
C GLY A 17 -2.80 16.00 12.34
N PRO A 18 -2.27 14.95 11.70
CA PRO A 18 -1.38 15.07 10.55
C PRO A 18 -2.11 15.38 9.23
N ALA A 19 -3.44 15.60 9.27
CA ALA A 19 -4.32 15.80 8.12
C ALA A 19 -4.13 14.75 7.02
N LYS A 20 -4.40 13.48 7.37
CA LYS A 20 -4.21 12.32 6.48
C LYS A 20 -5.45 11.46 6.39
N HIS A 21 -5.79 11.07 5.16
CA HIS A 21 -6.69 9.96 4.88
C HIS A 21 -5.87 8.72 4.54
N VAL A 22 -6.13 7.63 5.23
CA VAL A 22 -5.46 6.34 5.00
C VAL A 22 -6.51 5.33 4.56
N HIS A 23 -6.32 4.79 3.36
CA HIS A 23 -7.06 3.63 2.87
C HIS A 23 -6.12 2.43 2.88
N ALA A 24 -6.52 1.31 3.47
CA ALA A 24 -5.69 0.13 3.50
C ALA A 24 -6.45 -1.13 3.07
N VAL A 25 -5.69 -2.08 2.53
CA VAL A 25 -6.15 -3.43 2.22
C VAL A 25 -5.16 -4.42 2.85
N LYS A 26 -5.67 -5.32 3.67
CA LYS A 26 -4.93 -6.44 4.23
C LYS A 26 -5.27 -7.70 3.44
N PHE A 27 -4.27 -8.40 2.93
CA PHE A 27 -4.44 -9.71 2.29
C PHE A 27 -3.82 -10.78 3.18
N TYR A 28 -4.66 -11.68 3.72
CA TYR A 28 -4.21 -12.77 4.59
C TYR A 28 -3.77 -13.98 3.78
N GLY A 29 -2.75 -14.71 4.26
CA GLY A 29 -2.18 -15.87 3.58
C GLY A 29 -1.42 -15.52 2.29
N ALA A 30 -1.04 -14.26 2.10
CA ALA A 30 -0.32 -13.78 0.92
C ALA A 30 1.13 -13.43 1.28
N SER A 31 2.05 -13.74 0.35
CA SER A 31 3.48 -13.40 0.47
C SER A 31 4.10 -12.94 -0.85
N ASP A 32 3.29 -12.84 -1.91
CA ASP A 32 3.73 -12.37 -3.23
C ASP A 32 3.06 -11.03 -3.53
N VAL A 33 3.89 -10.00 -3.64
CA VAL A 33 3.48 -8.63 -3.97
C VAL A 33 3.70 -8.28 -5.43
N SER A 34 4.28 -9.18 -6.24
CA SER A 34 4.68 -8.89 -7.62
C SER A 34 3.51 -8.41 -8.47
N LYS A 35 2.31 -8.98 -8.28
CA LYS A 35 1.09 -8.53 -8.97
C LYS A 35 0.69 -7.10 -8.60
N ILE A 36 0.90 -6.69 -7.35
CA ILE A 36 0.63 -5.33 -6.89
C ILE A 36 1.68 -4.38 -7.48
N ASP A 37 2.95 -4.75 -7.41
CA ASP A 37 4.06 -3.96 -7.95
C ASP A 37 3.85 -3.71 -9.46
N SER A 38 3.59 -4.75 -10.26
CA SER A 38 3.31 -4.61 -11.70
C SER A 38 2.07 -3.78 -11.98
N TYR A 39 1.03 -3.89 -11.15
CA TYR A 39 -0.17 -3.05 -11.28
C TYR A 39 0.15 -1.58 -11.02
N LEU A 40 0.88 -1.26 -9.95
CA LEU A 40 1.28 0.11 -9.62
C LEU A 40 2.15 0.72 -10.72
N GLU A 41 3.09 -0.03 -11.28
CA GLU A 41 3.88 0.41 -12.43
C GLU A 41 3.01 0.66 -13.66
N SER A 42 2.06 -0.24 -13.98
CA SER A 42 1.21 -0.14 -15.17
C SER A 42 0.30 1.10 -15.16
N ILE A 43 -0.04 1.62 -13.97
CA ILE A 43 -0.86 2.82 -13.82
C ILE A 43 -0.02 4.08 -13.54
N GLY A 44 1.30 3.99 -13.62
CA GLY A 44 2.23 5.12 -13.61
C GLY A 44 2.84 5.48 -12.25
N TYR A 45 2.70 4.65 -11.23
CA TYR A 45 3.45 4.83 -9.98
C TYR A 45 4.90 4.43 -10.16
N LYS A 46 5.78 5.11 -9.44
CA LYS A 46 7.21 4.83 -9.39
C LYS A 46 7.60 4.35 -8.01
N LYS A 47 8.24 3.19 -7.95
CA LYS A 47 8.85 2.67 -6.73
C LYS A 47 9.93 3.65 -6.24
N GLN A 48 9.86 4.02 -4.97
CA GLN A 48 10.81 4.94 -4.36
C GLN A 48 12.06 4.18 -3.92
N LYS A 49 13.24 4.83 -4.01
CA LYS A 49 14.51 4.24 -3.56
C LYS A 49 14.61 4.10 -2.04
N ALA A 50 13.89 4.94 -1.31
CA ALA A 50 13.84 4.94 0.15
C ALA A 50 12.38 5.00 0.61
N CYS A 51 12.09 4.33 1.72
CA CYS A 51 10.81 4.30 2.40
C CYS A 51 11.11 4.37 3.89
N ASP A 52 10.44 5.25 4.64
CA ASP A 52 10.71 5.48 6.07
C ASP A 52 10.19 4.34 6.97
N ILE A 53 9.62 3.30 6.35
CA ILE A 53 9.09 2.10 6.98
C ILE A 53 9.66 0.88 6.24
N ASP A 54 9.65 -0.29 6.88
CA ASP A 54 10.06 -1.56 6.25
C ASP A 54 9.01 -2.03 5.24
N ALA A 55 8.97 -1.34 4.09
CA ALA A 55 7.99 -1.50 3.03
C ALA A 55 8.53 -1.00 1.69
N SER A 56 7.83 -1.33 0.61
CA SER A 56 7.99 -0.68 -0.68
C SER A 56 7.09 0.55 -0.77
N CYS A 57 7.68 1.73 -0.83
CA CYS A 57 6.95 2.99 -1.08
C CYS A 57 6.84 3.28 -2.58
N TRP A 58 5.71 3.84 -2.98
CA TRP A 58 5.35 4.17 -4.35
C TRP A 58 4.76 5.58 -4.41
N ARG A 59 5.11 6.34 -5.44
CA ARG A 59 4.51 7.65 -5.70
C ARG A 59 3.98 7.74 -7.12
N GLY A 60 2.77 8.28 -7.24
CA GLY A 60 2.14 8.61 -8.51
C GLY A 60 2.51 10.04 -8.95
N SER A 61 1.68 10.60 -9.82
CA SER A 61 1.78 12.00 -10.26
C SER A 61 1.35 12.99 -9.18
N ASP A 62 0.41 12.60 -8.31
CA ASP A 62 -0.01 13.40 -7.16
C ASP A 62 1.03 13.31 -6.04
N LYS A 63 1.54 14.47 -5.62
CA LYS A 63 2.53 14.57 -4.53
C LYS A 63 1.92 14.40 -3.14
N GLN A 64 0.61 14.57 -3.01
CA GLN A 64 -0.12 14.40 -1.75
C GLN A 64 -0.43 12.94 -1.46
N GLU A 65 -0.30 12.09 -2.47
CA GLU A 65 -0.59 10.67 -2.39
C GLU A 65 0.69 9.83 -2.32
N THR A 66 0.70 8.85 -1.42
CA THR A 66 1.76 7.83 -1.34
C THR A 66 1.13 6.48 -1.11
N VAL A 67 1.63 5.46 -1.81
CA VAL A 67 1.21 4.06 -1.62
C VAL A 67 2.36 3.28 -0.98
N SER A 68 2.10 2.53 0.07
CA SER A 68 3.04 1.59 0.67
C SER A 68 2.54 0.15 0.49
N VAL A 69 3.47 -0.75 0.24
CA VAL A 69 3.23 -2.20 0.14
C VAL A 69 4.20 -2.89 1.10
N SER A 70 3.67 -3.51 2.15
CA SER A 70 4.43 -4.16 3.21
C SER A 70 4.10 -5.65 3.28
N MET A 71 5.10 -6.48 3.56
CA MET A 71 4.93 -7.91 3.80
C MET A 71 5.21 -8.22 5.27
N LEU A 72 4.18 -8.65 6.00
CA LEU A 72 4.33 -9.13 7.37
C LEU A 72 4.53 -10.64 7.34
N ASN A 73 5.80 -11.05 7.22
CA ASN A 73 6.20 -12.44 7.04
C ASN A 73 5.77 -13.37 8.19
N SER A 74 5.75 -12.87 9.43
CA SER A 74 5.30 -13.62 10.61
C SER A 74 3.83 -14.04 10.52
N GLU A 75 3.00 -13.22 9.86
CA GLU A 75 1.55 -13.40 9.75
C GLU A 75 1.11 -13.91 8.36
N LYS A 76 2.07 -14.07 7.43
CA LYS A 76 1.81 -14.29 6.00
C LYS A 76 0.76 -13.32 5.48
N MET A 77 1.01 -12.03 5.67
CA MET A 77 0.08 -10.97 5.30
C MET A 77 0.75 -9.94 4.40
N VAL A 78 0.03 -9.47 3.39
CA VAL A 78 0.41 -8.28 2.61
C VAL A 78 -0.50 -7.13 3.02
N LEU A 79 0.09 -6.01 3.41
CA LEU A 79 -0.62 -4.77 3.71
C LEU A 79 -0.33 -3.76 2.59
N VAL A 80 -1.38 -3.25 1.97
CA VAL A 80 -1.28 -2.16 0.99
C VAL A 80 -1.98 -0.95 1.55
N GLN A 81 -1.31 0.20 1.63
CA GLN A 81 -1.89 1.43 2.17
C GLN A 81 -1.73 2.56 1.16
N ARG A 82 -2.78 3.35 0.98
CA ARG A 82 -2.77 4.62 0.26
C ARG A 82 -2.99 5.72 1.28
N VAL A 83 -2.01 6.58 1.43
CA VAL A 83 -2.06 7.78 2.28
C VAL A 83 -2.23 8.98 1.39
N ASN A 84 -3.24 9.79 1.67
CA ASN A 84 -3.45 11.09 1.03
C ASN A 84 -3.43 12.19 2.09
N ASN A 85 -2.64 13.24 1.86
CA ASN A 85 -2.63 14.43 2.70
C ASN A 85 -3.78 15.37 2.27
N PHE A 86 -4.37 16.13 3.20
CA PHE A 86 -5.42 17.11 2.91
C PHE A 86 -5.31 18.38 3.76
#